data_AF-A0A3N5QLZ3-F1
#
_entry.id   AF-A0A3N5QLZ3-F1
#
_cell.length_a   1.000
_cell.length_b   1.000
_cell.length_c   1.000
_cell.angle_alpha   90.00
_cell.angle_beta   90.00
_cell.angle_gamma   90.00
#
_symmetry.space_group_name_H-M   'P 1'
#
loop_
_entity.id
_entity.type
_entity.pdbx_description
1 polymer ?
#
loop_
_entity_poly.entity_id
_entity_poly.type
_entity_poly.pdbx_seq_one_letter_code
_entity_poly.pdbx_strand_id
1 'polypeptide(L)'
;MVHLKGIAPVGCQKAAIQQTVPYPVSLLLPKDIRIHSFTSTKAFDDAGAQKGIEVYVEARDAYGDTTKAFGDFRFELYAYRPQSPDPKGRLIATWTEPLQDPKVDALHWGNV
;
A
#
# COMPACT_ATOMS: atom_id res chain seq x y z
N MET A 1 41.61 -30.43 21.52
CA MET A 1 40.75 -29.67 22.45
C MET A 1 40.99 -28.20 22.19
N VAL A 2 40.07 -27.51 21.50
CA VAL A 2 40.24 -26.11 21.07
C VAL A 2 39.11 -25.29 21.69
N HIS A 3 39.49 -24.29 22.48
CA HIS A 3 38.59 -23.28 23.04
C HIS A 3 38.25 -22.24 21.97
N LEU A 4 36.98 -22.16 21.57
CA LEU A 4 36.46 -21.04 20.77
C LEU A 4 35.70 -20.10 21.72
N LYS A 5 36.30 -18.95 22.02
CA LYS A 5 35.61 -17.79 22.59
C LYS A 5 34.82 -17.09 21.48
N GLY A 6 33.59 -16.69 21.80
CA GLY A 6 32.55 -16.34 20.84
C GLY A 6 32.73 -15.05 20.04
N ILE A 7 31.85 -14.92 19.05
CA ILE A 7 31.50 -13.66 18.38
C ILE A 7 29.98 -13.60 18.44
N ALA A 8 29.44 -12.70 19.27
CA ALA A 8 28.02 -12.35 19.22
C ALA A 8 27.78 -11.55 17.92
N PRO A 9 26.71 -11.82 17.15
CA PRO A 9 26.35 -10.94 16.06
C PRO A 9 25.84 -9.62 16.67
N VAL A 10 26.58 -8.53 16.43
CA VAL A 10 26.09 -7.17 16.61
C VAL A 10 25.09 -6.91 15.48
N GLY A 11 23.88 -7.43 15.64
CA GLY A 11 22.73 -7.02 14.83
C GLY A 11 22.35 -5.61 15.25
N CYS A 12 22.94 -4.60 14.62
CA CYS A 12 22.49 -3.22 14.74
C CYS A 12 21.12 -3.10 14.04
N GLN A 13 20.05 -3.49 14.73
CA GLN A 13 18.70 -3.06 14.35
C GLN A 13 18.62 -1.57 14.66
N LYS A 14 18.72 -0.72 13.63
CA LYS A 14 18.36 0.69 13.75
C LYS A 14 16.91 0.73 14.23
N ALA A 15 16.71 1.12 15.49
CA ALA A 15 15.40 1.52 15.97
C ALA A 15 14.92 2.67 15.08
N ALA A 16 13.80 2.48 14.38
CA ALA A 16 13.16 3.57 13.67
C ALA A 16 12.77 4.61 14.72
N ILE A 17 13.39 5.79 14.68
CA ILE A 17 12.98 6.91 15.52
C ILE A 17 11.61 7.32 14.97
N GLN A 18 10.55 6.99 15.70
CA GLN A 18 9.20 7.39 15.36
C GLN A 18 9.09 8.89 15.66
N GLN A 19 9.29 9.73 14.64
CA GLN A 19 9.15 11.17 14.77
C GLN A 19 7.67 11.52 14.90
N THR A 20 7.30 12.14 16.01
CA THR A 20 5.95 12.70 16.19
C THR A 20 5.81 13.95 15.34
N VAL A 21 4.90 13.93 14.37
CA VAL A 21 4.57 15.12 13.59
C VAL A 21 3.77 16.10 14.47
N PRO A 22 4.17 17.38 14.56
CA PRO A 22 3.54 18.33 15.46
C PRO A 22 2.10 18.65 15.06
N TYR A 23 1.27 18.99 16.04
CA TYR A 23 -0.05 19.58 15.80
C TYR A 23 0.09 21.04 15.30
N PRO A 24 -0.74 21.51 14.35
CA PRO A 24 -1.82 20.80 13.67
C PRO A 24 -1.37 20.08 12.37
N VAL A 25 -0.08 20.10 12.02
CA VAL A 25 0.43 19.47 10.78
C VAL A 25 0.05 17.99 10.68
N SER A 26 0.00 17.30 11.82
CA SER A 26 -0.47 15.91 11.89
C SER A 26 -1.90 15.69 11.39
N LEU A 27 -2.74 16.74 11.35
CA LEU A 27 -4.10 16.66 10.79
C LEU A 27 -4.13 16.52 9.27
N LEU A 28 -3.06 16.91 8.58
CA LEU A 28 -2.92 16.81 7.12
C LEU A 28 -2.36 15.47 6.65
N LEU A 29 -1.94 14.61 7.59
CA LEU A 29 -1.45 13.27 7.28
C LEU A 29 -2.60 12.34 6.90
N PRO A 30 -2.33 11.32 6.05
CA PRO A 30 -3.31 10.28 5.75
C PRO A 30 -3.86 9.62 7.02
N LYS A 31 -5.19 9.64 7.16
CA LYS A 31 -5.93 9.03 8.26
C LYS A 31 -6.72 7.81 7.79
N ASP A 32 -7.20 7.82 6.55
CA ASP A 32 -7.84 6.66 5.93
C ASP A 32 -7.44 6.49 4.46
N ILE A 33 -7.62 5.26 3.98
CA ILE A 33 -7.44 4.87 2.58
C ILE A 33 -8.75 4.27 2.10
N ARG A 34 -9.24 4.70 0.93
CA ARG A 34 -10.48 4.23 0.33
C ARG A 34 -10.28 3.84 -1.13
N ILE A 35 -11.02 2.82 -1.56
CA ILE A 35 -11.17 2.52 -2.98
C ILE A 35 -12.22 3.46 -3.55
N HIS A 36 -11.83 4.27 -4.54
CA HIS A 36 -12.71 5.25 -5.18
C HIS A 36 -13.70 4.56 -6.13
N SER A 37 -14.86 5.18 -6.34
CA SER A 37 -15.95 4.66 -7.19
C SER A 37 -15.62 4.57 -8.68
N PHE A 38 -14.50 5.16 -9.10
CA PHE A 38 -13.96 5.05 -10.47
C PHE A 38 -13.20 3.75 -10.71
N THR A 39 -12.96 2.97 -9.65
CA THR A 39 -12.42 1.62 -9.77
C THR A 39 -13.32 0.77 -10.68
N SER A 40 -12.74 0.20 -11.71
CA SER A 40 -13.49 -0.49 -12.76
C SER A 40 -12.69 -1.63 -13.38
N THR A 41 -13.39 -2.51 -14.10
CA THR A 41 -12.73 -3.49 -14.96
C THR A 41 -12.43 -2.85 -16.31
N LYS A 42 -11.24 -3.10 -16.83
CA LYS A 42 -10.75 -2.49 -18.08
C LYS A 42 -10.03 -3.51 -18.94
N ALA A 43 -10.15 -3.33 -20.25
CA ALA A 43 -9.29 -4.00 -21.22
C ALA A 43 -7.98 -3.22 -21.33
N PHE A 44 -6.85 -3.90 -21.22
CA PHE A 44 -5.52 -3.30 -21.31
C PHE A 44 -4.90 -3.46 -22.72
N ASP A 45 -5.64 -4.07 -23.65
CA ASP A 45 -5.28 -4.22 -25.06
C ASP A 45 -6.46 -3.87 -25.99
N ASP A 46 -6.15 -3.52 -27.25
CA ASP A 46 -7.15 -3.17 -28.26
C ASP A 46 -8.06 -4.35 -28.64
N ALA A 47 -7.54 -5.57 -28.48
CA ALA A 47 -8.27 -6.81 -28.76
C ALA A 47 -9.22 -7.22 -27.61
N GLY A 48 -9.14 -6.58 -26.44
CA GLY A 48 -9.95 -6.91 -25.27
C GLY A 48 -9.64 -8.27 -24.64
N ALA A 49 -8.54 -8.90 -25.02
CA ALA A 49 -8.13 -10.21 -24.51
C ALA A 49 -7.53 -10.08 -23.11
N GLN A 50 -6.81 -8.99 -22.83
CA GLN A 50 -6.28 -8.70 -21.51
C GLN A 50 -7.26 -7.89 -20.69
N LYS A 51 -8.07 -8.57 -19.88
CA LYS A 51 -8.95 -7.94 -18.90
C LYS A 51 -8.24 -7.83 -17.56
N GLY A 52 -8.42 -6.70 -16.87
CA GLY A 52 -8.06 -6.60 -15.47
C GLY A 52 -8.85 -5.51 -14.76
N ILE A 53 -8.33 -5.07 -13.62
CA ILE A 53 -8.98 -4.12 -12.73
C ILE A 53 -8.07 -2.89 -12.63
N GLU A 54 -8.63 -1.72 -12.94
CA GLU A 54 -7.99 -0.43 -12.67
C GLU A 54 -8.53 0.05 -11.32
N VAL A 55 -7.66 0.09 -10.31
CA VAL A 55 -8.02 0.47 -8.94
C VAL A 55 -7.62 1.91 -8.70
N TYR A 56 -8.60 2.74 -8.32
CA TYR A 56 -8.37 4.11 -7.88
C TYR A 56 -8.39 4.14 -6.36
N VAL A 57 -7.34 4.66 -5.76
CA VAL A 57 -7.18 4.75 -4.31
C VAL A 57 -7.11 6.21 -3.92
N GLU A 58 -7.81 6.56 -2.86
CA GLU A 58 -7.81 7.89 -2.26
C GLU A 58 -7.31 7.78 -0.83
N ALA A 59 -6.31 8.59 -0.48
CA ALA A 59 -5.93 8.82 0.91
C ALA A 59 -6.58 10.11 1.39
N ARG A 60 -7.16 10.09 2.60
CA ARG A 60 -7.83 11.26 3.18
C ARG A 60 -7.22 11.68 4.49
N ASP A 61 -7.18 12.98 4.72
CA ASP A 61 -6.67 13.57 5.95
C ASP A 61 -7.75 13.65 7.06
N ALA A 62 -7.46 14.34 8.16
CA ALA A 62 -8.40 14.47 9.27
C ALA A 62 -9.64 15.35 8.96
N TYR A 63 -9.58 16.18 7.93
CA TYR A 63 -10.69 17.01 7.45
C TYR A 63 -11.54 16.29 6.40
N GLY A 64 -11.03 15.18 5.87
CA GLY A 64 -11.68 14.39 4.82
C GLY A 64 -11.27 14.82 3.41
N ASP A 65 -10.27 15.69 3.31
CA ASP A 65 -9.71 16.14 2.04
C ASP A 65 -8.73 15.09 1.49
N THR A 66 -8.63 15.00 0.17
CA THR A 66 -7.67 14.11 -0.49
C THR A 66 -6.24 14.59 -0.22
N THR A 67 -5.36 13.68 0.19
CA THR A 67 -3.95 13.96 0.50
C THR A 67 -3.04 12.90 -0.11
N LYS A 68 -1.72 13.14 -0.13
CA LYS A 68 -0.74 12.14 -0.57
C LYS A 68 -0.41 11.17 0.56
N ALA A 69 -0.19 9.91 0.20
CA ALA A 69 0.25 8.88 1.13
C ALA A 69 1.51 8.18 0.62
N PHE A 70 2.48 8.03 1.52
CA PHE A 70 3.78 7.43 1.25
C PHE A 70 3.95 6.13 2.04
N GLY A 71 4.71 5.19 1.48
CA GLY A 71 5.00 3.89 2.08
C GLY A 71 4.73 2.74 1.11
N ASP A 72 4.62 1.53 1.64
CA ASP A 72 4.38 0.33 0.83
C ASP A 72 2.88 0.02 0.75
N PHE A 73 2.31 0.11 -0.44
CA PHE A 73 0.93 -0.24 -0.71
C PHE A 73 0.85 -1.69 -1.18
N ARG A 74 0.09 -2.53 -0.47
CA ARG A 74 -0.15 -3.93 -0.87
C ARG A 74 -1.60 -4.12 -1.27
N PHE A 75 -1.80 -4.55 -2.52
CA PHE A 75 -3.10 -4.89 -3.07
C PHE A 75 -3.26 -6.39 -3.15
N GLU A 76 -4.43 -6.90 -2.78
CA GLU A 76 -4.73 -8.33 -2.81
C GLU A 76 -6.09 -8.55 -3.48
N LEU A 77 -6.10 -9.38 -4.52
CA LEU A 77 -7.33 -9.76 -5.23
C LEU A 77 -7.77 -11.13 -4.76
N TYR A 78 -9.01 -11.24 -4.31
CA TYR A 78 -9.59 -12.49 -3.86
C TYR A 78 -10.78 -12.94 -4.72
N ALA A 79 -10.96 -14.26 -4.83
CA ALA A 79 -12.11 -14.89 -5.45
C ALA A 79 -13.31 -14.86 -4.49
N TYR A 80 -14.02 -13.72 -4.47
CA TYR A 80 -15.16 -13.48 -3.58
C TYR A 80 -16.18 -14.63 -3.59
N ARG A 81 -16.62 -15.05 -2.40
CA ARG A 81 -17.59 -16.14 -2.20
C ARG A 81 -18.84 -15.60 -1.50
N PRO A 82 -19.93 -15.29 -2.23
CA PRO A 82 -21.15 -14.83 -1.61
C PRO A 82 -21.69 -15.90 -0.64
N GLN A 83 -22.31 -15.45 0.47
CA GLN A 83 -22.96 -16.32 1.46
C GLN A 83 -22.04 -17.36 2.13
N SER A 84 -20.72 -17.19 2.04
CA SER A 84 -19.74 -18.02 2.75
C SER A 84 -19.40 -17.41 4.12
N PRO A 85 -19.11 -18.24 5.14
CA PRO A 85 -18.50 -17.76 6.39
C PRO A 85 -17.13 -17.07 6.20
N ASP A 86 -16.44 -17.38 5.10
CA ASP A 86 -15.27 -16.64 4.62
C ASP A 86 -15.57 -16.02 3.24
N PRO A 87 -16.11 -14.79 3.20
CA PRO A 87 -16.48 -14.14 1.96
C PRO A 87 -15.29 -13.80 1.06
N LYS A 88 -14.08 -13.64 1.62
CA LYS A 88 -12.90 -13.29 0.82
C LYS A 88 -12.57 -14.44 -0.14
N GLY A 89 -12.56 -15.67 0.36
CA GLY A 89 -12.22 -16.83 -0.45
C GLY A 89 -10.73 -16.88 -0.82
N ARG A 90 -10.42 -17.40 -2.01
CA ARG A 90 -9.04 -17.70 -2.41
C ARG A 90 -8.32 -16.43 -2.92
N LEU A 91 -7.11 -16.18 -2.42
CA LEU A 91 -6.21 -15.16 -2.99
C LEU A 91 -5.84 -15.52 -4.43
N ILE A 92 -6.11 -14.62 -5.37
CA ILE A 92 -5.85 -14.76 -6.80
C ILE A 92 -4.50 -14.11 -7.16
N ALA A 93 -4.24 -12.91 -6.64
CA ALA A 93 -3.05 -12.13 -6.97
C ALA A 93 -2.72 -11.09 -5.90
N THR A 94 -1.46 -10.67 -5.86
CA THR A 94 -0.94 -9.63 -4.98
C THR A 94 -0.07 -8.67 -5.79
N TRP A 95 -0.16 -7.38 -5.48
CA TRP A 95 0.72 -6.34 -6.01
C TRP A 95 1.27 -5.52 -4.85
N THR A 96 2.49 -5.01 -5.01
CA THR A 96 3.15 -4.14 -4.03
C THR A 96 3.72 -2.93 -4.74
N GLU A 97 3.31 -1.75 -4.33
CA GLU A 97 3.79 -0.48 -4.88
C GLU A 97 4.53 0.30 -3.78
N PRO A 98 5.86 0.49 -3.91
CA PRO A 98 6.66 1.25 -2.94
C PRO A 98 6.58 2.75 -3.26
N LEU A 99 5.53 3.42 -2.80
CA LEU A 99 5.29 4.85 -3.04
C LEU A 99 6.26 5.79 -2.29
N GLN A 100 7.27 5.24 -1.65
CA GLN A 100 8.40 5.99 -1.08
C GLN A 100 9.46 6.36 -2.13
N ASP A 101 9.48 5.71 -3.29
CA ASP A 101 10.32 6.12 -4.42
C ASP A 101 9.66 7.30 -5.14
N PRO A 102 10.32 8.48 -5.25
CA PRO A 102 9.76 9.65 -5.92
C PRO A 102 9.30 9.40 -7.37
N LYS A 103 9.93 8.46 -8.09
CA LYS A 103 9.52 8.12 -9.46
C LYS A 103 8.20 7.36 -9.48
N VAL A 104 8.01 6.45 -8.52
CA VAL A 104 6.79 5.65 -8.38
C VAL A 104 5.66 6.53 -7.83
N ASP A 105 5.97 7.39 -6.86
CA ASP A 105 5.06 8.43 -6.36
C ASP A 105 4.52 9.31 -7.49
N ALA A 106 5.40 9.85 -8.34
CA ALA A 106 4.98 10.70 -9.46
C ALA A 106 4.05 9.98 -10.46
N LEU A 107 4.22 8.66 -10.65
CA LEU A 107 3.37 7.88 -11.53
C LEU A 107 1.92 7.74 -11.00
N HIS A 108 1.76 7.63 -9.68
CA HIS A 108 0.46 7.36 -9.05
C HIS A 108 -0.22 8.59 -8.46
N TRP A 109 0.56 9.52 -7.91
CA TRP A 109 0.08 10.73 -7.24
C TRP A 109 0.38 12.02 -8.01
N GLY A 110 1.03 11.97 -9.18
CA GLY A 110 1.46 13.17 -9.91
C GLY A 110 0.34 14.15 -10.29
N ASN A 111 -0.91 13.68 -10.30
CA ASN A 111 -2.10 14.47 -10.65
C ASN A 111 -3.02 14.76 -9.45
N VAL A 112 -2.57 14.44 -8.22
CA VAL A 112 -3.26 14.76 -6.96
C VAL A 112 -2.66 15.99 -6.31
#